data_AF-A0A828Z6A7-F1
#
_entry.id   AF-A0A828Z6A7-F1
#
_cell.length_a   1.000
_cell.length_b   1.000
_cell.length_c   1.000
_cell.angle_alpha   90.00
_cell.angle_beta   90.00
_cell.angle_gamma   90.00
#
_symmetry.space_group_name_H-M   'P 1'
#
loop_
_entity.id
_entity.type
_entity.pdbx_description
1 polymer ?
#
loop_
_entity_poly.entity_id
_entity_poly.type
_entity_poly.pdbx_seq_one_letter_code
_entity_poly.pdbx_strand_id
1 'polypeptide(L)'
;MVFQVLEYYETNLRQTRSALSYLQTRKIGSEESISKFRIGYSDGSLGKILPSRQSIVGQRARDILKEFGIFGENGQEYFQKKIVIPIFRDKELCGMYGRKVFGSKDPRIPNHRYLQGKHLGIWNEEDAFEKKELVLCESLLDALTFWENGIRNVTCSYGVEGFTEVIQERILEKQIKKIYIAYDADMAGDKGAVSVYQKLKDKGIEIYRVLLPLGMDVNEVAVRSEEVQDTLFGLLEESVRLTEEELTPQYKEMSALETNVRPQEPLLTSEGLSTLVEPRPQTQPEVRITKEEVEVNFPERTYLAKGLFRNYPSLETLKVTLKVSQGERYHVDTVDLLSYKGRMSYISTASHELREKEEIIKKELGRLLNILEEALNEREKERNVKTEVELTPEERAQAVLYLEDPELLSNILIDFERCGLVGERINSLVGYLASITRRTENPLAVIIQSSSSAGKSTLMDSILDFVPEEEKEKYSA
;
A
#
# COMPACT_ATOMS: atom_id res chain seq x y z
N MET A 1 -7.72 17.47 31.39
CA MET A 1 -8.48 16.32 30.85
C MET A 1 -7.80 15.73 29.63
N VAL A 2 -7.78 16.38 28.46
CA VAL A 2 -7.17 15.82 27.23
C VAL A 2 -5.71 15.40 27.42
N PHE A 3 -4.87 16.24 28.04
CA PHE A 3 -3.48 15.87 28.34
C PHE A 3 -3.33 14.67 29.30
N GLN A 4 -4.27 14.47 30.23
CA GLN A 4 -4.27 13.30 31.11
C GLN A 4 -4.63 12.02 30.33
N VAL A 5 -5.44 12.14 29.28
CA VAL A 5 -5.71 11.02 28.36
C VAL A 5 -4.45 10.65 27.57
N LEU A 6 -3.67 11.64 27.15
CA LEU A 6 -2.37 11.36 26.50
C LEU A 6 -1.42 10.64 27.44
N GLU A 7 -1.25 11.13 28.67
CA GLU A 7 -0.43 10.46 29.71
C GLU A 7 -0.90 9.02 29.98
N TYR A 8 -2.22 8.81 29.99
CA TYR A 8 -2.81 7.48 30.11
C TYR A 8 -2.46 6.59 28.91
N TYR A 9 -2.56 7.08 27.68
CA TYR A 9 -2.16 6.33 26.49
C TYR A 9 -0.67 6.01 26.46
N GLU A 10 0.20 6.95 26.85
CA GLU A 10 1.65 6.72 26.99
C GLU A 10 1.93 5.61 28.01
N THR A 11 1.26 5.66 29.17
CA THR A 11 1.37 4.64 30.22
C THR A 11 0.90 3.27 29.69
N ASN A 12 -0.23 3.24 28.99
CA ASN A 12 -0.78 2.02 28.40
C ASN A 12 0.16 1.38 27.39
N LEU A 13 0.83 2.18 26.54
CA LEU A 13 1.80 1.65 25.57
C LEU A 13 2.90 0.89 26.29
N ARG A 14 3.49 1.50 27.32
CA ARG A 14 4.59 0.92 28.11
C ARG A 14 4.18 -0.37 28.84
N GLN A 15 2.91 -0.51 29.17
CA GLN A 15 2.37 -1.71 29.84
C GLN A 15 1.87 -2.78 28.87
N THR A 16 1.68 -2.45 27.59
CA THR A 16 1.08 -3.35 26.59
C THR A 16 2.15 -3.97 25.69
N ARG A 17 2.62 -5.17 26.07
CA ARG A 17 3.66 -5.91 25.32
C ARG A 17 3.36 -6.10 23.84
N SER A 18 2.11 -6.34 23.47
CA SER A 18 1.70 -6.55 22.08
C SER A 18 1.76 -5.26 21.24
N ALA A 19 1.49 -4.10 21.84
CA ALA A 19 1.62 -2.81 21.17
C ALA A 19 3.10 -2.45 20.95
N LEU A 20 3.95 -2.68 21.96
CA LEU A 20 5.40 -2.54 21.82
C LEU A 20 5.98 -3.51 20.79
N SER A 21 5.54 -4.77 20.80
CA SER A 21 5.95 -5.75 19.81
C SER A 21 5.57 -5.34 18.39
N TYR A 22 4.41 -4.71 18.19
CA TYR A 22 4.03 -4.16 16.89
C TYR A 22 4.96 -3.03 16.44
N LEU A 23 5.34 -2.10 17.32
CA LEU A 23 6.31 -1.05 16.97
C LEU A 23 7.66 -1.68 16.58
N GLN A 24 8.11 -2.68 17.32
CA GLN A 24 9.34 -3.43 17.03
C GLN A 24 9.28 -4.16 15.68
N THR A 25 8.18 -4.83 15.34
CA THR A 25 8.04 -5.49 14.02
C THR A 25 8.01 -4.49 12.88
N ARG A 26 7.61 -3.24 13.15
CA ARG A 26 7.69 -2.12 12.22
C ARG A 26 9.04 -1.39 12.26
N LYS A 27 10.01 -1.85 13.05
CA LYS A 27 11.35 -1.24 13.26
C LYS A 27 11.30 0.23 13.68
N ILE A 28 10.34 0.57 14.52
CA ILE A 28 10.12 1.90 15.10
C ILE A 28 9.81 1.78 16.59
N GLY A 29 9.65 2.91 17.29
CA GLY A 29 9.29 2.95 18.70
C GLY A 29 10.50 2.81 19.63
N SER A 30 11.61 3.47 19.32
CA SER A 30 12.69 3.66 20.29
C SER A 30 12.18 4.44 21.52
N GLU A 31 12.88 4.30 22.66
CA GLU A 31 12.53 5.06 23.86
C GLU A 31 12.59 6.59 23.62
N GLU A 32 13.47 7.01 22.73
CA GLU A 32 13.60 8.40 22.30
C GLU A 32 12.36 8.88 21.55
N SER A 33 11.89 8.12 20.55
CA SER A 33 10.70 8.51 19.79
C SER A 33 9.42 8.43 20.63
N ILE A 34 9.31 7.39 21.46
CA ILE A 34 8.16 7.20 22.37
C ILE A 34 8.05 8.42 23.29
N SER A 35 9.17 8.85 23.88
CA SER A 35 9.19 9.99 24.79
C SER A 35 9.00 11.33 24.06
N LYS A 36 9.72 11.56 22.96
CA LYS A 36 9.67 12.82 22.21
C LYS A 36 8.29 13.08 21.61
N PHE A 37 7.72 12.09 20.95
CA PHE A 37 6.43 12.22 20.25
C PHE A 37 5.23 11.78 21.09
N ARG A 38 5.45 11.46 22.38
CA ARG A 38 4.41 11.02 23.31
C ARG A 38 3.58 9.88 22.73
N ILE A 39 4.26 8.89 22.14
CA ILE A 39 3.62 7.75 21.50
C ILE A 39 2.89 6.97 22.59
N GLY A 40 1.60 6.70 22.36
CA GLY A 40 0.73 6.00 23.29
C GLY A 40 -0.03 4.85 22.64
N TYR A 41 -0.88 4.19 23.43
CA TYR A 41 -1.77 3.12 22.97
C TYR A 41 -3.16 3.27 23.58
N SER A 42 -4.17 3.37 22.71
CA SER A 42 -5.59 3.32 23.11
C SER A 42 -6.07 1.88 23.00
N ASP A 43 -6.35 1.25 24.13
CA ASP A 43 -6.88 -0.12 24.21
C ASP A 43 -8.42 -0.17 24.19
N GLY A 44 -9.08 0.99 24.25
CA GLY A 44 -10.54 1.10 24.32
C GLY A 44 -11.10 1.07 25.75
N SER A 45 -10.26 1.20 26.79
CA SER A 45 -10.70 1.17 28.19
C SER A 45 -10.72 2.52 28.91
N LEU A 46 -10.42 3.64 28.23
CA LEU A 46 -10.49 5.01 28.78
C LEU A 46 -11.84 5.29 29.46
N GLY A 47 -12.93 4.82 28.85
CA GLY A 47 -14.28 5.00 29.40
C GLY A 47 -14.48 4.39 30.80
N LYS A 48 -13.67 3.39 31.19
CA LYS A 48 -13.74 2.71 32.49
C LYS A 48 -13.00 3.47 33.60
N ILE A 49 -11.99 4.27 33.23
CA ILE A 49 -11.19 5.03 34.20
C ILE A 49 -11.73 6.45 34.43
N LEU A 50 -12.67 6.90 33.59
CA LEU A 50 -13.34 8.18 33.77
C LEU A 50 -14.34 8.14 34.94
N PRO A 51 -14.61 9.30 35.59
CA PRO A 51 -15.66 9.40 36.59
C PRO A 51 -17.03 8.92 36.07
N SER A 52 -17.88 8.50 37.01
CA SER A 52 -19.20 7.90 36.73
C SER A 52 -20.02 8.68 35.69
N ARG A 53 -20.74 7.95 34.82
CA ARG A 53 -21.70 8.49 33.85
C ARG A 53 -22.80 9.33 34.48
N GLN A 54 -23.16 9.05 35.73
CA GLN A 54 -24.19 9.81 36.43
C GLN A 54 -23.66 11.07 37.12
N SER A 55 -22.34 11.27 37.23
CA SER A 55 -21.79 12.47 37.89
C SER A 55 -21.64 13.63 36.91
N ILE A 56 -21.82 14.86 37.39
CA ILE A 56 -21.63 16.10 36.61
C ILE A 56 -20.21 16.15 36.04
N VAL A 57 -19.21 15.79 36.85
CA VAL A 57 -17.80 15.75 36.44
C VAL A 57 -17.59 14.75 35.30
N GLY A 58 -18.19 13.56 35.41
CA GLY A 58 -18.05 12.53 34.39
C GLY A 58 -18.75 12.90 33.08
N GLN A 59 -19.94 13.49 33.13
CA GLN A 59 -20.64 13.99 31.94
C GLN A 59 -19.77 15.02 31.22
N ARG A 60 -19.33 16.05 31.95
CA ARG A 60 -18.48 17.11 31.40
C ARG A 60 -17.16 16.59 30.83
N ALA A 61 -16.54 15.59 31.47
CA ALA A 61 -15.32 14.96 30.94
C ALA A 61 -15.58 14.27 29.60
N ARG A 62 -16.70 13.56 29.45
CA ARG A 62 -17.08 12.92 28.19
C ARG A 62 -17.42 13.93 27.10
N ASP A 63 -18.09 15.03 27.45
CA ASP A 63 -18.43 16.09 26.50
C ASP A 63 -17.16 16.73 25.92
N ILE A 64 -16.19 17.06 26.77
CA ILE A 64 -14.88 17.57 26.32
C ILE A 64 -14.16 16.57 25.40
N LEU A 65 -14.16 15.28 25.76
CA LEU A 65 -13.50 14.25 24.95
C LEU A 65 -14.24 13.96 23.63
N LYS A 66 -15.55 14.19 23.57
CA LYS A 66 -16.34 14.14 22.33
C LYS A 66 -16.06 15.34 21.44
N GLU A 67 -16.07 16.55 22.00
CA GLU A 67 -15.76 17.79 21.29
C GLU A 67 -14.35 17.74 20.67
N PHE A 68 -13.40 17.14 21.40
CA PHE A 68 -12.05 16.92 20.90
C PHE A 68 -11.93 15.72 19.93
N GLY A 69 -12.96 14.90 19.78
CA GLY A 69 -12.97 13.72 18.90
C GLY A 69 -12.22 12.48 19.43
N ILE A 70 -11.84 12.45 20.71
CA ILE A 70 -11.30 11.25 21.37
C ILE A 70 -12.40 10.20 21.57
N PHE A 71 -13.62 10.65 21.87
CA PHE A 71 -14.83 9.82 21.81
C PHE A 71 -15.66 10.17 20.58
N GLY A 72 -16.17 9.14 19.89
CA GLY A 72 -17.21 9.33 18.89
C GLY A 72 -18.58 9.59 19.52
N GLU A 73 -19.59 9.88 18.69
CA GLU A 73 -20.96 10.17 19.12
C GLU A 73 -21.56 9.08 20.03
N ASN A 74 -21.30 7.82 19.67
CA ASN A 74 -21.75 6.63 20.41
C ASN A 74 -20.97 6.41 21.73
N GLY A 75 -20.04 7.31 22.09
CA GLY A 75 -19.23 7.24 23.31
C GLY A 75 -18.13 6.18 23.29
N GLN A 76 -17.79 5.65 22.10
CA GLN A 76 -16.65 4.75 21.89
C GLN A 76 -15.38 5.54 21.61
N GLU A 77 -14.22 5.01 22.01
CA GLU A 77 -12.92 5.63 21.69
C GLU A 77 -12.65 5.60 20.20
N TYR A 78 -12.33 6.76 19.63
CA TYR A 78 -12.08 6.93 18.21
C TYR A 78 -10.84 6.14 17.73
N PHE A 79 -9.84 6.03 18.61
CA PHE A 79 -8.57 5.34 18.37
C PHE A 79 -8.50 3.94 19.01
N GLN A 80 -9.63 3.31 19.31
CA GLN A 80 -9.64 1.98 19.91
C GLN A 80 -8.73 0.99 19.16
N LYS A 81 -7.86 0.32 19.93
CA LYS A 81 -6.86 -0.68 19.50
C LYS A 81 -5.80 -0.11 18.54
N LYS A 82 -5.38 1.14 18.76
CA LYS A 82 -4.37 1.81 17.94
C LYS A 82 -3.22 2.35 18.78
N ILE A 83 -2.01 2.27 18.24
CA ILE A 83 -0.92 3.20 18.60
C ILE A 83 -1.43 4.61 18.28
N VAL A 84 -1.18 5.55 19.18
CA VAL A 84 -1.66 6.92 19.09
C VAL A 84 -0.46 7.85 19.14
N ILE A 85 -0.39 8.81 18.21
CA ILE A 85 0.69 9.81 18.16
C ILE A 85 0.03 11.20 18.12
N PRO A 86 0.09 11.99 19.21
CA PRO A 86 -0.43 13.35 19.24
C PRO A 86 0.42 14.27 18.35
N ILE A 87 -0.23 15.26 17.74
CA ILE A 87 0.40 16.27 16.87
C ILE A 87 0.16 17.64 17.48
N PHE A 88 1.24 18.37 17.73
CA PHE A 88 1.21 19.66 18.41
C PHE A 88 1.56 20.81 17.47
N ARG A 89 1.14 22.01 17.86
CA ARG A 89 1.68 23.30 17.40
C ARG A 89 1.68 24.25 18.58
N ASP A 90 2.82 24.89 18.85
CA ASP A 90 2.95 25.82 19.98
C ASP A 90 2.47 25.23 21.33
N LYS A 91 2.71 23.92 21.53
CA LYS A 91 2.25 23.09 22.68
C LYS A 91 0.75 22.83 22.77
N GLU A 92 -0.05 23.34 21.83
CA GLU A 92 -1.46 23.00 21.68
C GLU A 92 -1.61 21.70 20.88
N LEU A 93 -2.52 20.83 21.31
CA LEU A 93 -2.82 19.59 20.59
C LEU A 93 -3.72 19.93 19.39
N CYS A 94 -3.20 19.78 18.18
CA CYS A 94 -3.87 20.18 16.94
C CYS A 94 -4.30 18.99 16.06
N GLY A 95 -3.89 17.79 16.43
CA GLY A 95 -4.25 16.58 15.73
C GLY A 95 -3.77 15.34 16.46
N MET A 96 -4.15 14.18 15.94
CA MET A 96 -3.70 12.91 16.46
C MET A 96 -3.76 11.85 15.37
N TYR A 97 -2.72 11.03 15.29
CA TYR A 97 -2.65 9.89 14.39
C TYR A 97 -2.91 8.60 15.15
N GLY A 98 -3.56 7.65 14.51
CA GLY A 98 -3.79 6.32 15.05
C GLY A 98 -3.41 5.23 14.07
N ARG A 99 -2.56 4.27 14.47
CA ARG A 99 -2.23 3.07 13.70
C ARG A 99 -2.67 1.81 14.43
N LYS A 100 -3.47 0.98 13.78
CA LYS A 100 -3.98 -0.29 14.32
C LYS A 100 -2.83 -1.26 14.58
N VAL A 101 -2.82 -1.85 15.78
CA VAL A 101 -1.78 -2.80 16.23
C VAL A 101 -2.04 -4.23 15.75
N PHE A 102 -3.31 -4.60 15.61
CA PHE A 102 -3.72 -5.95 15.25
C PHE A 102 -4.45 -5.97 13.93
N GLY A 103 -4.06 -6.86 13.02
CA GLY A 103 -4.81 -7.14 11.80
C GLY A 103 -6.19 -7.69 12.17
N SER A 104 -7.21 -6.83 12.23
CA SER A 104 -8.58 -7.31 12.15
C SER A 104 -8.92 -7.39 10.66
N LYS A 105 -9.38 -8.56 10.23
CA LYS A 105 -9.88 -8.83 8.87
C LYS A 105 -11.20 -8.11 8.57
N ASP A 106 -11.60 -7.17 9.42
CA ASP A 106 -12.82 -6.39 9.23
C ASP A 106 -12.45 -5.13 8.43
N PRO A 107 -12.82 -5.06 7.14
CA PRO A 107 -12.45 -3.96 6.27
C PRO A 107 -13.05 -2.62 6.72
N ARG A 108 -14.07 -2.64 7.59
CA ARG A 108 -14.71 -1.43 8.13
C ARG A 108 -13.88 -0.70 9.18
N ILE A 109 -12.81 -1.32 9.69
CA ILE A 109 -11.94 -0.72 10.70
C ILE A 109 -10.64 -0.28 10.03
N PRO A 110 -10.48 1.02 9.72
CA PRO A 110 -9.30 1.53 9.03
C PRO A 110 -8.00 1.14 9.74
N ASN A 111 -7.00 0.75 8.96
CA ASN A 111 -5.66 0.41 9.45
C ASN A 111 -4.99 1.59 10.13
N HIS A 112 -5.25 2.79 9.62
CA HIS A 112 -4.82 4.03 10.22
C HIS A 112 -5.92 5.07 10.13
N ARG A 113 -5.85 6.11 10.95
CA ARG A 113 -6.73 7.27 10.85
C ARG A 113 -6.11 8.49 11.52
N TYR A 114 -6.52 9.66 11.08
CA TYR A 114 -6.26 10.90 11.80
C TYR A 114 -7.52 11.39 12.51
N LEU A 115 -7.31 12.20 13.54
CA LEU A 115 -8.38 12.95 14.19
C LEU A 115 -9.00 13.91 13.18
N GLN A 116 -10.33 13.94 13.09
CA GLN A 116 -11.00 14.86 12.17
C GLN A 116 -10.70 16.32 12.52
N GLY A 117 -10.52 17.16 11.51
CA GLY A 117 -10.29 18.59 11.69
C GLY A 117 -9.37 19.16 10.64
N LYS A 118 -8.91 20.39 10.86
CA LYS A 118 -8.08 21.15 9.91
C LYS A 118 -6.60 20.74 9.91
N HIS A 119 -6.18 19.78 10.74
CA HIS A 119 -4.78 19.34 10.87
C HIS A 119 -3.79 20.51 10.98
N LEU A 120 -4.01 21.38 11.97
CA LEU A 120 -3.27 22.65 12.10
C LEU A 120 -1.86 22.51 12.68
N GLY A 121 -1.46 21.30 13.07
CA GLY A 121 -0.12 21.02 13.59
C GLY A 121 0.79 20.39 12.56
N ILE A 122 2.09 20.42 12.82
CA ILE A 122 3.12 19.77 12.00
C ILE A 122 3.84 18.76 12.89
N TRP A 123 3.86 17.50 12.47
CA TRP A 123 4.56 16.47 13.22
C TRP A 123 6.08 16.66 13.06
N ASN A 124 6.83 16.52 14.15
CA ASN A 124 8.28 16.69 14.19
C ASN A 124 8.78 18.08 13.72
N GLU A 125 8.01 19.14 13.95
CA GLU A 125 8.33 20.49 13.46
C GLU A 125 9.73 21.00 13.87
N GLU A 126 10.18 20.75 15.09
CA GLU A 126 11.48 21.23 15.58
C GLU A 126 12.64 20.65 14.77
N ASP A 127 12.68 19.32 14.59
CA ASP A 127 13.78 18.66 13.87
C ASP A 127 13.59 18.77 12.35
N ALA A 128 12.35 18.73 11.85
CA ALA A 128 12.02 18.77 10.43
C ALA A 128 12.56 20.01 9.72
N PHE A 129 12.55 21.16 10.42
CA PHE A 129 12.91 22.46 9.84
C PHE A 129 14.23 23.03 10.39
N GLU A 130 15.00 22.25 11.13
CA GLU A 130 16.33 22.66 11.62
C GLU A 130 17.31 22.86 10.44
N LYS A 131 17.23 21.98 9.44
CA LYS A 131 18.01 22.04 8.20
C LYS A 131 17.25 22.76 7.09
N LYS A 132 17.96 23.17 6.04
CA LYS A 132 17.36 23.69 4.80
C LYS A 132 16.97 22.59 3.81
N GLU A 133 16.97 21.34 4.26
CA GLU A 133 16.54 20.17 3.52
C GLU A 133 15.45 19.46 4.32
N LEU A 134 14.36 19.04 3.66
CA LEU A 134 13.21 18.42 4.30
C LEU A 134 12.84 17.12 3.58
N VAL A 135 12.62 16.05 4.34
CA VAL A 135 11.96 14.84 3.83
C VAL A 135 10.47 14.93 4.14
N LEU A 136 9.63 14.83 3.13
CA LEU A 136 8.18 14.92 3.24
C LEU A 136 7.56 13.57 2.87
N CYS A 137 7.09 12.85 3.88
CA CYS A 137 6.43 11.56 3.68
C CYS A 137 4.92 11.71 3.49
N GLU A 138 4.28 10.68 2.96
CA GLU A 138 2.82 10.64 2.89
C GLU A 138 2.22 10.47 4.29
N SER A 139 2.67 9.46 5.03
CA SER A 139 2.14 9.10 6.35
C SER A 139 3.09 9.44 7.50
N LEU A 140 2.53 9.56 8.70
CA LEU A 140 3.32 9.75 9.92
C LEU A 140 4.20 8.54 10.25
N LEU A 141 3.78 7.33 9.88
CA LEU A 141 4.55 6.11 10.17
C LEU A 141 5.84 6.05 9.35
N ASP A 142 5.78 6.49 8.09
CA ASP A 142 6.92 6.60 7.18
C ASP A 142 7.89 7.68 7.66
N ALA A 143 7.36 8.84 8.05
CA ALA A 143 8.16 9.91 8.63
C ALA A 143 8.86 9.47 9.93
N LEU A 144 8.15 8.72 10.79
CA LEU A 144 8.75 8.13 11.99
C LEU A 144 9.83 7.11 11.65
N THR A 145 9.68 6.36 10.56
CA THR A 145 10.69 5.39 10.10
C THR A 145 11.99 6.09 9.70
N PHE A 146 11.94 7.17 8.91
CA PHE A 146 13.13 7.98 8.64
C PHE A 146 13.73 8.57 9.91
N TRP A 147 12.88 9.12 10.78
CA TRP A 147 13.32 9.73 12.02
C TRP A 147 14.09 8.74 12.88
N GLU A 148 13.56 7.54 13.11
CA GLU A 148 14.18 6.47 13.90
C GLU A 148 15.55 6.03 13.37
N ASN A 149 15.77 6.20 12.07
CA ASN A 149 17.00 5.79 11.39
C ASN A 149 17.95 6.98 11.09
N GLY A 150 17.82 8.07 11.85
CA GLY A 150 18.78 9.18 11.86
C GLY A 150 18.50 10.29 10.83
N ILE A 151 17.49 10.14 9.99
CA ILE A 151 17.03 11.19 9.07
C ILE A 151 15.97 12.01 9.80
N ARG A 152 16.45 12.93 10.65
CA ARG A 152 15.60 13.69 11.60
C ARG A 152 14.86 14.86 10.96
N ASN A 153 15.34 15.38 9.83
CA ASN A 153 14.73 16.47 9.08
C ASN A 153 13.53 16.00 8.23
N VAL A 154 12.54 15.40 8.89
CA VAL A 154 11.41 14.71 8.23
C VAL A 154 10.07 15.10 8.86
N THR A 155 9.06 15.27 8.02
CA THR A 155 7.65 15.42 8.43
C THR A 155 6.73 14.64 7.48
N CYS A 156 5.42 14.74 7.65
CA CYS A 156 4.45 14.07 6.79
C CYS A 156 3.30 14.99 6.34
N SER A 157 2.61 14.55 5.28
CA SER A 157 1.46 15.24 4.68
C SER A 157 0.13 14.65 5.09
N TYR A 158 0.06 13.78 6.11
CA TYR A 158 -1.19 13.21 6.61
C TYR A 158 -2.04 12.48 5.54
N GLY A 159 -1.41 11.93 4.50
CA GLY A 159 -2.04 11.33 3.31
C GLY A 159 -1.78 12.12 2.03
N VAL A 160 -2.14 11.57 0.88
CA VAL A 160 -1.90 12.17 -0.45
C VAL A 160 -2.49 13.57 -0.66
N GLU A 161 -3.60 13.89 0.02
CA GLU A 161 -4.27 15.20 -0.06
C GLU A 161 -4.03 16.08 1.17
N GLY A 162 -3.30 15.60 2.19
CA GLY A 162 -3.18 16.30 3.47
C GLY A 162 -2.01 17.29 3.55
N PHE A 163 -1.37 17.64 2.42
CA PHE A 163 -0.37 18.71 2.37
C PHE A 163 -1.06 20.07 2.58
N THR A 164 -1.06 20.53 3.84
CA THR A 164 -1.80 21.70 4.30
C THR A 164 -1.08 23.02 4.02
N GLU A 165 -1.84 24.11 4.01
CA GLU A 165 -1.30 25.48 3.95
C GLU A 165 -0.33 25.75 5.11
N VAL A 166 -0.58 25.18 6.30
CA VAL A 166 0.31 25.34 7.47
C VAL A 166 1.70 24.77 7.19
N ILE A 167 1.78 23.58 6.58
CA ILE A 167 3.07 22.97 6.20
C ILE A 167 3.76 23.84 5.13
N GLN A 168 3.01 24.29 4.13
CA GLN A 168 3.53 25.16 3.07
C GLN A 168 4.08 26.49 3.62
N GLU A 169 3.34 27.18 4.49
CA GLU A 169 3.78 28.41 5.15
C GLU A 169 5.05 28.17 5.95
N ARG A 170 5.13 27.08 6.72
CA ARG A 170 6.31 26.74 7.52
C ARG A 170 7.54 26.44 6.66
N ILE A 171 7.36 25.75 5.53
CA ILE A 171 8.42 25.54 4.52
C ILE A 171 9.00 26.87 4.04
N LEU A 172 8.13 27.86 3.73
CA LEU A 172 8.55 29.18 3.25
C LEU A 172 9.19 30.02 4.36
N GLU A 173 8.59 30.05 5.55
CA GLU A 173 9.08 30.76 6.74
C GLU A 173 10.50 30.29 7.09
N LYS A 174 10.72 28.98 7.07
CA LYS A 174 12.01 28.35 7.38
C LYS A 174 12.95 28.35 6.18
N GLN A 175 12.53 28.90 5.04
CA GLN A 175 13.33 29.05 3.83
C GLN A 175 13.97 27.73 3.37
N ILE A 176 13.21 26.63 3.42
CA ILE A 176 13.67 25.33 2.93
C ILE A 176 14.13 25.47 1.48
N LYS A 177 15.25 24.82 1.16
CA LYS A 177 15.90 24.89 -0.16
C LYS A 177 15.76 23.59 -0.93
N LYS A 178 15.64 22.47 -0.24
CA LYS A 178 15.46 21.15 -0.86
C LYS A 178 14.39 20.34 -0.16
N ILE A 179 13.53 19.67 -0.92
CA ILE A 179 12.51 18.76 -0.41
C ILE A 179 12.64 17.41 -1.12
N TYR A 180 12.68 16.32 -0.34
CA TYR A 180 12.55 14.95 -0.82
C TYR A 180 11.13 14.47 -0.53
N ILE A 181 10.33 14.20 -1.56
CA ILE A 181 8.99 13.66 -1.44
C ILE A 181 9.09 12.13 -1.43
N ALA A 182 8.83 11.54 -0.27
CA ALA A 182 8.84 10.10 -0.02
C ALA A 182 7.41 9.59 0.20
N TYR A 183 6.60 9.69 -0.86
CA TYR A 183 5.24 9.15 -0.88
C TYR A 183 5.26 7.70 -1.40
N ASP A 184 4.18 6.98 -1.18
CA ASP A 184 4.06 5.57 -1.57
C ASP A 184 4.29 5.42 -3.08
N ALA A 185 4.91 4.32 -3.51
CA ALA A 185 5.17 4.05 -4.93
C ALA A 185 3.93 3.49 -5.62
N ASP A 186 2.84 4.25 -5.60
CA ASP A 186 1.59 3.95 -6.28
C ASP A 186 1.01 5.19 -6.99
N MET A 187 -0.10 5.00 -7.70
CA MET A 187 -0.74 6.10 -8.44
C MET A 187 -1.20 7.25 -7.55
N ALA A 188 -1.58 6.98 -6.30
CA ALA A 188 -2.07 8.00 -5.39
C ALA A 188 -0.89 8.83 -4.86
N GLY A 189 0.18 8.17 -4.43
CA GLY A 189 1.43 8.78 -4.00
C GLY A 189 2.06 9.64 -5.09
N ASP A 190 2.05 9.17 -6.34
CA ASP A 190 2.57 9.95 -7.47
C ASP A 190 1.74 11.21 -7.75
N LYS A 191 0.40 11.11 -7.73
CA LYS A 191 -0.49 12.28 -7.83
C LYS A 191 -0.27 13.26 -6.68
N GLY A 192 -0.10 12.76 -5.46
CA GLY A 192 0.20 13.56 -4.28
C GLY A 192 1.52 14.31 -4.43
N ALA A 193 2.57 13.63 -4.89
CA ALA A 193 3.88 14.23 -5.13
C ALA A 193 3.82 15.35 -6.19
N VAL A 194 3.08 15.12 -7.29
CA VAL A 194 2.84 16.15 -8.32
C VAL A 194 2.08 17.35 -7.74
N SER A 195 1.07 17.13 -6.91
CA SER A 195 0.31 18.19 -6.24
C SER A 195 1.20 19.08 -5.36
N VAL A 196 2.07 18.47 -4.55
CA VAL A 196 3.06 19.20 -3.73
C VAL A 196 4.03 19.99 -4.62
N TYR A 197 4.54 19.35 -5.68
CA TYR A 197 5.43 20.00 -6.63
C TYR A 197 4.80 21.27 -7.23
N GLN A 198 3.57 21.18 -7.74
CA GLN A 198 2.88 22.33 -8.34
C GLN A 198 2.69 23.49 -7.36
N LYS A 199 2.47 23.20 -6.07
CA LYS A 199 2.33 24.23 -5.02
C LYS A 199 3.64 24.95 -4.71
N LEU A 200 4.80 24.32 -4.95
CA LEU A 200 6.11 24.79 -4.47
C LEU A 200 7.12 25.13 -5.58
N LYS A 201 6.89 24.73 -6.84
CA LYS A 201 7.86 24.88 -7.95
C LYS A 201 8.38 26.31 -8.14
N ASP A 202 7.50 27.32 -7.99
CA ASP A 202 7.84 28.73 -8.20
C ASP A 202 8.50 29.40 -6.98
N LYS A 203 8.82 28.62 -5.94
CA LYS A 203 9.38 29.13 -4.67
C LYS A 203 10.90 29.02 -4.58
N GLY A 204 11.56 28.59 -5.67
CA GLY A 204 13.01 28.40 -5.70
C GLY A 204 13.48 27.27 -4.78
N ILE A 205 12.65 26.24 -4.62
CA ILE A 205 12.93 25.04 -3.82
C ILE A 205 13.24 23.91 -4.80
N GLU A 206 14.33 23.20 -4.58
CA GLU A 206 14.63 21.98 -5.32
C GLU A 206 13.78 20.84 -4.77
N ILE A 207 12.97 20.21 -5.63
CA ILE A 207 12.05 19.15 -5.21
C ILE A 207 12.51 17.85 -5.87
N TYR A 208 12.62 16.80 -5.07
CA TYR A 208 13.06 15.47 -5.48
C TYR A 208 11.99 14.45 -5.15
N ARG A 209 11.77 13.48 -6.02
CA ARG A 209 10.96 12.29 -5.78
C ARG A 209 11.87 11.16 -5.32
N VAL A 210 11.60 10.63 -4.13
CA VAL A 210 12.22 9.39 -3.64
C VAL A 210 11.57 8.23 -4.36
N LEU A 211 12.38 7.36 -4.99
CA LEU A 211 11.91 6.19 -5.73
C LEU A 211 11.87 4.98 -4.80
N LEU A 212 10.67 4.56 -4.40
CA LEU A 212 10.48 3.33 -3.64
C LEU A 212 10.16 2.17 -4.61
N PRO A 213 10.38 0.91 -4.22
CA PRO A 213 9.90 -0.23 -5.00
C PRO A 213 8.37 -0.15 -5.17
N LEU A 214 7.88 -0.53 -6.35
CA LEU A 214 6.46 -0.40 -6.72
C LEU A 214 5.53 -0.99 -5.66
N GLY A 215 4.50 -0.23 -5.29
CA GLY A 215 3.48 -0.61 -4.32
C GLY A 215 3.95 -0.61 -2.86
N MET A 216 5.17 -0.14 -2.57
CA MET A 216 5.69 -0.08 -1.20
C MET A 216 5.66 1.33 -0.62
N ASP A 217 5.46 1.38 0.70
CA ASP A 217 5.71 2.54 1.55
C ASP A 217 7.13 2.50 2.17
N VAL A 218 7.55 3.59 2.80
CA VAL A 218 8.89 3.69 3.41
C VAL A 218 9.06 2.69 4.55
N ASN A 219 8.03 2.50 5.38
CA ASN A 219 8.08 1.56 6.49
C ASN A 219 8.24 0.11 6.01
N GLU A 220 7.61 -0.27 4.91
CA GLU A 220 7.75 -1.58 4.29
C GLU A 220 9.16 -1.80 3.75
N VAL A 221 9.75 -0.80 3.09
CA VAL A 221 11.15 -0.87 2.66
C VAL A 221 12.07 -1.09 3.85
N ALA A 222 11.88 -0.31 4.92
CA ALA A 222 12.66 -0.44 6.15
C ALA A 222 12.51 -1.80 6.80
N VAL A 223 11.28 -2.34 6.89
CA VAL A 223 11.03 -3.66 7.48
C VAL A 223 11.71 -4.77 6.68
N ARG A 224 11.75 -4.67 5.35
CA ARG A 224 12.38 -5.68 4.46
C ARG A 224 13.90 -5.56 4.37
N SER A 225 14.49 -4.43 4.74
CA SER A 225 15.95 -4.21 4.68
C SER A 225 16.71 -4.78 5.88
N GLU A 226 17.92 -5.31 5.67
CA GLU A 226 18.82 -5.69 6.77
C GLU A 226 19.53 -4.45 7.35
N GLU A 227 20.06 -3.59 6.46
CA GLU A 227 20.73 -2.31 6.79
C GLU A 227 19.78 -1.14 6.54
N VAL A 228 18.84 -0.94 7.49
CA VAL A 228 17.73 0.01 7.32
C VAL A 228 18.23 1.44 7.10
N GLN A 229 19.18 1.88 7.91
CA GLN A 229 19.71 3.23 7.85
C GLN A 229 20.35 3.51 6.48
N ASP A 230 21.27 2.66 6.05
CA ASP A 230 21.96 2.81 4.76
C ASP A 230 20.98 2.76 3.58
N THR A 231 19.96 1.90 3.66
CA THR A 231 18.91 1.82 2.64
C THR A 231 18.15 3.14 2.52
N LEU A 232 17.74 3.72 3.65
CA LEU A 232 17.00 4.99 3.67
C LEU A 232 17.84 6.17 3.22
N PHE A 233 19.14 6.21 3.55
CA PHE A 233 20.05 7.23 3.03
C PHE A 233 20.26 7.08 1.51
N GLY A 234 20.48 5.85 1.03
CA GLY A 234 20.62 5.56 -0.40
C GLY A 234 19.40 6.02 -1.21
N LEU A 235 18.18 5.79 -0.69
CA LEU A 235 16.95 6.28 -1.33
C LEU A 235 16.89 7.81 -1.50
N LEU A 236 17.45 8.57 -0.55
CA LEU A 236 17.52 10.03 -0.68
C LEU A 236 18.61 10.45 -1.67
N GLU A 237 19.76 9.78 -1.66
CA GLU A 237 20.87 10.04 -2.59
C GLU A 237 20.49 9.74 -4.05
N GLU A 238 19.74 8.67 -4.27
CA GLU A 238 19.28 8.21 -5.60
C GLU A 238 17.98 8.90 -6.07
N SER A 239 17.42 9.79 -5.25
CA SER A 239 16.18 10.50 -5.58
C SER A 239 16.30 11.33 -6.86
N VAL A 240 15.20 11.42 -7.60
CA VAL A 240 15.15 12.09 -8.90
C VAL A 240 14.59 13.49 -8.72
N ARG A 241 15.26 14.50 -9.28
CA ARG A 241 14.74 15.87 -9.26
C ARG A 241 13.45 15.93 -10.07
N LEU A 242 12.40 16.54 -9.52
CA LEU A 242 11.16 16.80 -10.25
C LEU A 242 11.30 18.09 -11.05
N THR A 243 11.01 18.01 -12.34
CA THR A 243 10.92 19.14 -13.27
C THR A 243 9.54 19.17 -13.95
N GLU A 244 9.18 20.28 -14.60
CA GLU A 244 7.88 20.39 -15.30
C GLU A 244 7.75 19.37 -16.45
N GLU A 245 8.88 18.93 -17.03
CA GLU A 245 8.94 17.96 -18.12
C GLU A 245 8.85 16.50 -17.62
N GLU A 246 9.17 16.24 -16.34
CA GLU A 246 9.24 14.91 -15.73
C GLU A 246 8.00 14.53 -14.90
N LEU A 247 6.85 15.20 -15.13
CA LEU A 247 5.56 14.90 -14.48
C LEU A 247 4.90 13.61 -14.99
N THR A 248 5.61 12.84 -15.82
CA THR A 248 5.20 11.52 -16.33
C THR A 248 5.92 10.44 -15.51
N PRO A 249 5.21 9.43 -14.96
CA PRO A 249 5.82 8.44 -14.07
C PRO A 249 6.91 7.64 -14.78
N GLN A 250 8.16 7.83 -14.35
CA GLN A 250 9.27 6.96 -14.72
C GLN A 250 9.43 5.87 -13.65
N TYR A 251 8.92 4.67 -13.94
CA TYR A 251 9.31 3.48 -13.20
C TYR A 251 10.69 3.05 -13.72
N LYS A 252 11.71 3.06 -12.86
CA LYS A 252 13.00 2.43 -13.19
C LYS A 252 12.85 0.91 -13.14
N GLU A 253 13.10 0.25 -14.27
CA GLU A 253 13.68 -1.09 -14.25
C GLU A 253 15.05 -1.02 -13.54
N MET A 254 15.32 -1.94 -12.63
CA MET A 254 16.62 -2.02 -11.94
C MET A 254 17.73 -2.35 -12.95
N SER A 255 18.44 -1.32 -13.44
CA SER A 255 19.80 -1.48 -13.95
C SER A 255 20.75 -1.59 -12.76
N ALA A 256 21.68 -2.54 -12.84
CA ALA A 256 22.64 -2.88 -11.81
C ALA A 256 23.46 -1.67 -11.32
N LEU A 257 23.65 -1.58 -10.00
CA LEU A 257 24.54 -0.64 -9.32
C LEU A 257 25.95 -0.69 -9.94
N GLU A 258 26.33 0.38 -10.64
CA GLU A 258 27.71 0.63 -11.07
C GLU A 258 28.51 1.24 -9.91
N THR A 259 29.55 0.53 -9.48
CA THR A 259 30.51 1.00 -8.49
C THR A 259 31.53 1.94 -9.12
N ASN A 260 31.40 3.25 -8.85
CA ASN A 260 32.43 4.23 -9.22
C ASN A 260 33.52 4.29 -8.14
N VAL A 261 34.70 3.74 -8.46
CA VAL A 261 35.93 3.82 -7.65
C VAL A 261 36.69 5.12 -7.97
N ARG A 262 37.08 5.88 -6.93
CA ARG A 262 37.98 7.04 -7.06
C ARG A 262 39.46 6.63 -7.19
N PRO A 263 40.31 7.45 -7.83
CA PRO A 263 41.67 7.05 -8.24
C PRO A 263 42.71 7.27 -7.13
N GLN A 264 43.62 6.32 -6.95
CA GLN A 264 44.93 6.54 -6.33
C GLN A 264 46.04 5.91 -7.20
N GLU A 265 47.01 6.73 -7.56
CA GLU A 265 48.33 6.42 -8.16
C GLU A 265 49.39 6.12 -7.05
N PRO A 266 50.61 5.64 -7.36
CA PRO A 266 50.96 4.37 -8.02
C PRO A 266 52.09 3.60 -7.25
N LEU A 267 52.49 2.45 -7.82
CA LEU A 267 53.69 1.63 -7.58
C LEU A 267 53.66 0.58 -6.46
N LEU A 268 53.65 -0.70 -6.84
CA LEU A 268 54.88 -1.48 -7.01
C LEU A 268 54.58 -2.79 -7.77
N THR A 269 55.63 -3.26 -8.41
CA THR A 269 55.70 -4.10 -9.60
C THR A 269 55.28 -5.56 -9.44
N SER A 270 54.96 -6.13 -10.61
CA SER A 270 54.89 -7.55 -10.92
C SER A 270 55.99 -8.37 -10.27
N GLU A 271 55.59 -9.34 -9.44
CA GLU A 271 56.11 -10.71 -9.35
C GLU A 271 55.66 -11.30 -8.02
N GLY A 272 54.48 -11.90 -8.04
CA GLY A 272 53.85 -12.46 -6.85
C GLY A 272 52.77 -13.47 -7.21
N LEU A 273 53.14 -14.50 -7.98
CA LEU A 273 52.45 -15.79 -8.08
C LEU A 273 50.96 -15.71 -8.49
N SER A 274 50.64 -15.66 -9.78
CA SER A 274 50.39 -16.87 -10.58
C SER A 274 49.88 -18.10 -9.81
N THR A 275 48.72 -18.02 -9.15
CA THR A 275 47.92 -19.23 -8.90
C THR A 275 46.44 -18.88 -8.84
N LEU A 276 45.72 -19.43 -9.83
CA LEU A 276 44.31 -19.82 -9.77
C LEU A 276 43.28 -18.68 -9.68
N VAL A 277 42.66 -18.39 -10.82
CA VAL A 277 41.20 -18.47 -11.08
C VAL A 277 40.91 -17.65 -12.35
N GLU A 278 40.56 -18.34 -13.43
CA GLU A 278 39.93 -17.71 -14.60
C GLU A 278 38.52 -17.19 -14.22
N PRO A 279 38.06 -16.07 -14.81
CA PRO A 279 36.74 -15.52 -14.52
C PRO A 279 35.63 -16.35 -15.20
N ARG A 280 34.64 -16.81 -14.44
CA ARG A 280 33.38 -17.34 -15.00
C ARG A 280 32.37 -16.19 -15.18
N PRO A 281 31.69 -16.10 -16.35
CA PRO A 281 30.60 -15.15 -16.56
C PRO A 281 29.36 -15.54 -15.74
N GLN A 282 28.69 -14.56 -15.13
CA GLN A 282 27.41 -14.79 -14.45
C GLN A 282 26.29 -14.86 -15.49
N THR A 283 25.73 -16.04 -15.72
CA THR A 283 24.57 -16.28 -16.58
C THR A 283 23.26 -15.93 -15.84
N GLN A 284 22.43 -15.09 -16.46
CA GLN A 284 21.04 -14.86 -16.02
C GLN A 284 20.22 -16.15 -16.19
N PRO A 285 19.22 -16.42 -15.32
CA PRO A 285 18.37 -17.61 -15.45
C PRO A 285 17.44 -17.49 -16.67
N GLU A 286 17.31 -18.56 -17.46
CA GLU A 286 16.36 -18.60 -18.58
C GLU A 286 14.93 -18.78 -18.06
N VAL A 287 13.99 -17.94 -18.51
CA VAL A 287 12.58 -17.96 -18.11
C VAL A 287 11.70 -18.38 -19.28
N ARG A 288 10.77 -19.32 -19.05
CA ARG A 288 9.74 -19.72 -20.02
C ARG A 288 8.36 -19.61 -19.38
N ILE A 289 7.51 -18.76 -19.95
CA ILE A 289 6.15 -18.52 -19.47
C ILE A 289 5.16 -19.18 -20.44
N THR A 290 4.27 -20.01 -19.90
CA THR A 290 3.12 -20.58 -20.62
C THR A 290 1.81 -20.10 -19.97
N LYS A 291 0.65 -20.44 -20.57
CA LYS A 291 -0.66 -20.03 -20.03
C LYS A 291 -0.95 -20.54 -18.61
N GLU A 292 -0.33 -21.65 -18.21
CA GLU A 292 -0.63 -22.38 -16.97
C GLU A 292 0.58 -22.51 -16.02
N GLU A 293 1.80 -22.39 -16.55
CA GLU A 293 3.04 -22.71 -15.84
C GLU A 293 4.15 -21.70 -16.16
N VAL A 294 4.97 -21.37 -15.16
CA VAL A 294 6.20 -20.57 -15.31
C VAL A 294 7.39 -21.44 -14.94
N GLU A 295 8.31 -21.61 -15.88
CA GLU A 295 9.56 -22.36 -15.72
C GLU A 295 10.75 -21.40 -15.64
N VAL A 296 11.60 -21.57 -14.63
CA VAL A 296 12.80 -20.76 -14.40
C VAL A 296 14.01 -21.67 -14.23
N ASN A 297 14.98 -21.53 -15.12
CA ASN A 297 16.20 -22.35 -15.17
C ASN A 297 17.38 -21.59 -14.56
N PHE A 298 17.77 -21.95 -13.34
CA PHE A 298 19.04 -21.56 -12.72
C PHE A 298 20.17 -22.50 -13.18
N PRO A 299 21.46 -22.12 -13.02
CA PRO A 299 22.58 -22.93 -13.49
C PRO A 299 22.60 -24.39 -13.02
N GLU A 300 22.06 -24.67 -11.83
CA GLU A 300 22.03 -26.01 -11.25
C GLU A 300 20.62 -26.57 -11.00
N ARG A 301 19.58 -25.72 -11.09
CA ARG A 301 18.22 -26.03 -10.61
C ARG A 301 17.16 -25.45 -11.52
N THR A 302 16.12 -26.23 -11.80
CA THR A 302 14.94 -25.78 -12.53
C THR A 302 13.77 -25.66 -11.57
N TYR A 303 13.07 -24.53 -11.61
CA TYR A 303 11.84 -24.29 -10.87
C TYR A 303 10.65 -24.25 -11.84
N LEU A 304 9.56 -24.93 -11.47
CA LEU A 304 8.32 -24.92 -12.23
C LEU A 304 7.17 -24.54 -11.29
N ALA A 305 6.58 -23.37 -11.53
CA ALA A 305 5.46 -22.86 -10.77
C ALA A 305 4.16 -23.04 -11.57
N LYS A 306 3.20 -23.78 -11.00
CA LYS A 306 1.86 -23.97 -11.59
C LYS A 306 0.79 -23.23 -10.80
N GLY A 307 -0.24 -22.77 -11.50
CA GLY A 307 -1.39 -22.12 -10.88
C GLY A 307 -1.16 -20.65 -10.50
N LEU A 308 -0.06 -20.04 -10.97
CA LEU A 308 0.28 -18.64 -10.74
C LEU A 308 -0.90 -17.70 -11.04
N PHE A 309 -1.50 -17.85 -12.22
CA PHE A 309 -2.58 -17.00 -12.71
C PHE A 309 -3.96 -17.23 -12.05
N ARG A 310 -4.07 -18.19 -11.12
CA ARG A 310 -5.29 -18.38 -10.31
C ARG A 310 -5.35 -17.44 -9.11
N ASN A 311 -4.25 -16.78 -8.77
CA ASN A 311 -4.16 -15.83 -7.64
C ASN A 311 -4.63 -14.41 -8.00
N TYR A 312 -5.29 -14.25 -9.15
CA TYR A 312 -5.88 -13.00 -9.62
C TYR A 312 -7.39 -12.97 -9.28
N PRO A 313 -7.99 -11.81 -8.91
CA PRO A 313 -7.44 -10.45 -8.82
C PRO A 313 -6.86 -10.06 -7.44
N SER A 314 -6.96 -10.93 -6.44
CA SER A 314 -6.49 -10.62 -5.08
C SER A 314 -5.02 -10.97 -4.88
N LEU A 315 -4.12 -9.99 -4.95
CA LEU A 315 -2.69 -10.15 -4.63
C LEU A 315 -2.41 -10.39 -3.12
N GLU A 316 -3.44 -10.67 -2.30
CA GLU A 316 -3.27 -10.95 -0.87
C GLU A 316 -2.56 -12.30 -0.60
N THR A 317 -2.55 -13.22 -1.56
CA THR A 317 -1.85 -14.52 -1.47
C THR A 317 -1.23 -14.90 -2.80
N LEU A 318 -0.04 -15.51 -2.80
CA LEU A 318 0.60 -16.03 -4.01
C LEU A 318 0.76 -17.55 -3.90
N LYS A 319 -0.35 -18.27 -4.01
CA LYS A 319 -0.38 -19.73 -3.88
C LYS A 319 -0.06 -20.41 -5.20
N VAL A 320 1.07 -21.08 -5.25
CA VAL A 320 1.51 -21.86 -6.41
C VAL A 320 1.86 -23.28 -6.00
N THR A 321 1.64 -24.23 -6.90
CA THR A 321 2.29 -25.53 -6.79
C THR A 321 3.69 -25.36 -7.36
N LEU A 322 4.69 -25.35 -6.49
CA LEU A 322 6.07 -25.11 -6.85
C LEU A 322 6.85 -26.42 -6.85
N LYS A 323 7.52 -26.71 -7.97
CA LYS A 323 8.48 -27.80 -8.11
C LYS A 323 9.88 -27.22 -8.27
N VAL A 324 10.85 -27.78 -7.57
CA VAL A 324 12.29 -27.56 -7.80
C VAL A 324 12.97 -28.88 -8.14
N SER A 325 13.88 -28.90 -9.11
CA SER A 325 14.64 -30.10 -9.51
C SER A 325 16.11 -29.81 -9.78
N GLN A 326 16.98 -30.74 -9.36
CA GLN A 326 18.43 -30.77 -9.58
C GLN A 326 18.85 -32.21 -9.93
N GLY A 327 19.10 -32.49 -11.21
CA GLY A 327 19.34 -33.86 -11.68
C GLY A 327 18.14 -34.76 -11.40
N GLU A 328 18.36 -35.88 -10.68
CA GLU A 328 17.29 -36.82 -10.28
C GLU A 328 16.55 -36.41 -8.98
N ARG A 329 17.04 -35.40 -8.25
CA ARG A 329 16.42 -34.95 -7.00
C ARG A 329 15.42 -33.85 -7.28
N TYR A 330 14.27 -33.88 -6.62
CA TYR A 330 13.26 -32.85 -6.75
C TYR A 330 12.41 -32.74 -5.48
N HIS A 331 11.79 -31.58 -5.30
CA HIS A 331 10.78 -31.32 -4.28
C HIS A 331 9.56 -30.65 -4.94
N VAL A 332 8.35 -31.00 -4.51
CA VAL A 332 7.09 -30.37 -4.98
C VAL A 332 6.19 -30.12 -3.79
N ASP A 333 5.70 -28.89 -3.64
CA ASP A 333 4.69 -28.55 -2.64
C ASP A 333 3.83 -27.36 -3.09
N THR A 334 2.65 -27.22 -2.47
CA THR A 334 1.79 -26.05 -2.65
C THR A 334 2.15 -25.01 -1.60
N VAL A 335 2.76 -23.92 -2.05
CA VAL A 335 3.29 -22.87 -1.19
C VAL A 335 2.63 -21.53 -1.49
N ASP A 336 2.27 -20.81 -0.43
CA ASP A 336 1.99 -19.38 -0.52
C ASP A 336 3.31 -18.61 -0.39
N LEU A 337 3.82 -18.08 -1.51
CA LEU A 337 5.11 -17.42 -1.56
C LEU A 337 5.13 -16.07 -0.81
N LEU A 338 3.99 -15.47 -0.52
CA LEU A 338 3.90 -14.27 0.33
C LEU A 338 3.90 -14.63 1.83
N SER A 339 3.61 -15.88 2.18
CA SER A 339 3.65 -16.36 3.56
C SER A 339 5.09 -16.71 3.99
N TYR A 340 5.61 -16.04 5.02
CA TYR A 340 6.92 -16.39 5.60
C TYR A 340 6.97 -17.85 6.08
N LYS A 341 5.92 -18.32 6.76
CA LYS A 341 5.84 -19.71 7.25
C LYS A 341 5.80 -20.70 6.08
N GLY A 342 5.07 -20.37 5.02
CA GLY A 342 5.03 -21.18 3.80
C GLY A 342 6.41 -21.28 3.14
N ARG A 343 7.09 -20.15 2.95
CA ARG A 343 8.44 -20.11 2.37
C ARG A 343 9.46 -20.87 3.19
N MET A 344 9.50 -20.69 4.51
CA MET A 344 10.47 -21.39 5.35
C MET A 344 10.23 -22.91 5.38
N SER A 345 8.97 -23.35 5.37
CA SER A 345 8.61 -24.77 5.28
C SER A 345 9.07 -25.40 3.95
N TYR A 346 8.84 -24.68 2.85
CA TYR A 346 9.27 -25.10 1.52
C TYR A 346 10.80 -25.16 1.43
N ILE A 347 11.51 -24.11 1.86
CA ILE A 347 12.97 -24.02 1.82
C ILE A 347 13.63 -25.15 2.59
N SER A 348 13.15 -25.43 3.81
CA SER A 348 13.76 -26.46 4.66
C SER A 348 13.58 -27.86 4.07
N THR A 349 12.39 -28.17 3.55
CA THR A 349 12.11 -29.47 2.92
C THR A 349 12.86 -29.63 1.59
N ALA A 350 12.86 -28.60 0.74
CA ALA A 350 13.60 -28.59 -0.52
C ALA A 350 15.11 -28.69 -0.30
N SER A 351 15.66 -28.00 0.69
CA SER A 351 17.09 -28.08 1.07
C SER A 351 17.48 -29.50 1.46
N HIS A 352 16.65 -30.18 2.27
CA HIS A 352 16.89 -31.56 2.67
C HIS A 352 16.80 -32.55 1.49
N GLU A 353 15.79 -32.42 0.63
CA GLU A 353 15.58 -33.32 -0.52
C GLU A 353 16.62 -33.15 -1.62
N LEU A 354 17.03 -31.91 -1.90
CA LEU A 354 18.08 -31.61 -2.88
C LEU A 354 19.50 -31.84 -2.32
N ARG A 355 19.64 -31.88 -0.99
CA ARG A 355 20.91 -31.86 -0.23
C ARG A 355 21.74 -30.62 -0.52
N GLU A 356 21.06 -29.48 -0.54
CA GLU A 356 21.66 -28.17 -0.75
C GLU A 356 21.56 -27.32 0.51
N LYS A 357 22.34 -26.24 0.59
CA LYS A 357 22.22 -25.30 1.71
C LYS A 357 20.92 -24.50 1.60
N GLU A 358 20.21 -24.34 2.72
CA GLU A 358 18.98 -23.53 2.79
C GLU A 358 19.18 -22.11 2.23
N GLU A 359 20.35 -21.51 2.44
CA GLU A 359 20.72 -20.18 1.92
C GLU A 359 20.65 -20.09 0.39
N ILE A 360 21.04 -21.16 -0.32
CA ILE A 360 21.04 -21.22 -1.78
C ILE A 360 19.60 -21.25 -2.29
N ILE A 361 18.78 -22.14 -1.72
CA ILE A 361 17.36 -22.27 -2.07
C ILE A 361 16.60 -20.99 -1.71
N LYS A 362 16.91 -20.36 -0.57
CA LYS A 362 16.33 -19.07 -0.15
C LYS A 362 16.62 -17.96 -1.17
N LYS A 363 17.86 -17.88 -1.66
CA LYS A 363 18.28 -16.88 -2.65
C LYS A 363 17.59 -17.08 -4.00
N GLU A 364 17.49 -18.32 -4.46
CA GLU A 364 16.81 -18.65 -5.71
C GLU A 364 15.30 -18.45 -5.62
N LEU A 365 14.68 -18.83 -4.50
CA LEU A 365 13.26 -18.60 -4.26
C LEU A 365 12.90 -17.11 -4.24
N GLY A 366 13.79 -16.25 -3.72
CA GLY A 366 13.64 -14.80 -3.79
C GLY A 366 13.66 -14.27 -5.23
N ARG A 367 14.54 -14.80 -6.08
CA ARG A 367 14.58 -14.44 -7.52
C ARG A 367 13.37 -14.96 -8.27
N LEU A 368 12.95 -16.19 -7.97
CA LEU A 368 11.76 -16.79 -8.55
C LEU A 368 10.50 -15.95 -8.23
N LEU A 369 10.37 -15.47 -6.99
CA LEU A 369 9.26 -14.63 -6.58
C LEU A 369 9.13 -13.39 -7.49
N ASN A 370 10.23 -12.67 -7.71
CA ASN A 370 10.24 -11.49 -8.58
C ASN A 370 9.78 -11.84 -10.02
N ILE A 371 10.26 -12.96 -10.58
CA ILE A 371 9.90 -13.42 -11.93
C ILE A 371 8.41 -13.76 -12.02
N LEU A 372 7.86 -14.40 -10.97
CA LEU A 372 6.44 -14.75 -10.93
C LEU A 372 5.53 -13.52 -10.78
N GLU A 373 5.97 -12.50 -10.03
CA GLU A 373 5.27 -11.22 -9.91
C GLU A 373 5.29 -10.44 -11.22
N GLU A 374 6.43 -10.41 -11.92
CA GLU A 374 6.55 -9.80 -13.24
C GLU A 374 5.64 -10.47 -14.28
N ALA A 375 5.59 -11.80 -14.30
CA ALA A 375 4.69 -12.57 -15.17
C ALA A 375 3.20 -12.31 -14.89
N LEU A 376 2.83 -12.01 -13.64
CA LEU A 376 1.46 -11.60 -13.29
C LEU A 376 1.16 -10.19 -13.79
N ASN A 377 2.09 -9.25 -13.62
CA ASN A 377 1.95 -7.85 -14.04
C ASN A 377 1.88 -7.70 -15.57
N GLU A 378 2.68 -8.45 -16.33
CA GLU A 378 2.60 -8.45 -17.80
C GLU A 378 1.21 -8.89 -18.28
N ARG A 379 0.63 -9.91 -17.64
CA ARG A 379 -0.70 -10.40 -17.98
C ARG A 379 -1.81 -9.41 -17.61
N GLU A 380 -1.60 -8.60 -16.56
CA GLU A 380 -2.49 -7.49 -16.22
C GLU A 380 -2.42 -6.37 -17.27
N LYS A 381 -1.21 -6.01 -17.72
CA LYS A 381 -1.01 -5.02 -18.80
C LYS A 381 -1.66 -5.48 -20.12
N GLU A 382 -1.50 -6.74 -20.50
CA GLU A 382 -2.16 -7.30 -21.70
C GLU A 382 -3.70 -7.29 -21.61
N ARG A 383 -4.27 -7.35 -20.40
CA ARG A 383 -5.72 -7.29 -20.18
C ARG A 383 -6.23 -5.84 -20.17
N ASN A 384 -5.51 -4.92 -19.52
CA ASN A 384 -5.90 -3.50 -19.45
C ASN A 384 -5.79 -2.79 -20.80
N VAL A 385 -4.89 -3.22 -21.70
CA VAL A 385 -4.80 -2.68 -23.07
C VAL A 385 -5.97 -3.15 -23.95
N LYS A 386 -6.72 -4.19 -23.56
CA LYS A 386 -7.65 -4.85 -24.49
C LYS A 386 -9.08 -4.35 -24.53
N THR A 387 -9.53 -3.39 -23.70
CA THR A 387 -10.91 -2.89 -23.86
C THR A 387 -11.19 -1.58 -23.10
N GLU A 388 -10.97 -0.46 -23.77
CA GLU A 388 -11.87 0.69 -23.68
C GLU A 388 -12.46 0.89 -25.07
N VAL A 389 -13.72 0.48 -25.25
CA VAL A 389 -14.47 0.78 -26.48
C VAL A 389 -14.96 2.22 -26.35
N GLU A 390 -14.31 3.16 -27.04
CA GLU A 390 -14.77 4.54 -27.10
C GLU A 390 -15.98 4.66 -28.05
N LEU A 391 -17.10 5.21 -27.55
CA LEU A 391 -18.27 5.53 -28.37
C LEU A 391 -17.93 6.64 -29.37
N THR A 392 -18.40 6.50 -30.60
CA THR A 392 -18.32 7.58 -31.59
C THR A 392 -19.12 8.82 -31.13
N PRO A 393 -18.80 10.03 -31.63
CA PRO A 393 -19.55 11.24 -31.29
C PRO A 393 -21.06 11.13 -31.55
N GLU A 394 -21.45 10.44 -32.62
CA GLU A 394 -22.84 10.17 -32.99
C GLU A 394 -23.53 9.22 -32.00
N GLU A 395 -22.88 8.11 -31.64
CA GLU A 395 -23.40 7.17 -30.64
C GLU A 395 -23.52 7.83 -29.26
N ARG A 396 -22.55 8.68 -28.90
CA ARG A 396 -22.58 9.44 -27.65
C ARG A 396 -23.75 10.42 -27.61
N ALA A 397 -24.03 11.11 -28.71
CA ALA A 397 -25.18 12.01 -28.80
C ALA A 397 -26.51 11.25 -28.66
N GLN A 398 -26.63 10.07 -29.30
CA GLN A 398 -27.82 9.23 -29.19
C GLN A 398 -28.00 8.67 -27.76
N ALA A 399 -26.91 8.27 -27.11
CA ALA A 399 -26.93 7.79 -25.73
C ALA A 399 -27.36 8.88 -24.75
N VAL A 400 -26.85 10.11 -24.90
CA VAL A 400 -27.26 11.25 -24.05
C VAL A 400 -28.75 11.55 -24.21
N LEU A 401 -29.26 11.58 -25.45
CA LEU A 401 -30.70 11.79 -25.71
C LEU A 401 -31.57 10.73 -25.05
N TYR A 402 -31.15 9.47 -25.08
CA TYR A 402 -31.87 8.37 -24.41
C TYR A 402 -31.84 8.53 -22.87
N LEU A 403 -30.70 8.94 -22.30
CA LEU A 403 -30.53 9.13 -20.86
C LEU A 403 -31.30 10.35 -20.29
N GLU A 404 -31.57 11.36 -21.12
CA GLU A 404 -32.33 12.56 -20.72
C GLU A 404 -33.85 12.40 -20.84
N ASP A 405 -34.34 11.27 -21.38
CA ASP A 405 -35.77 11.02 -21.54
C ASP A 405 -36.47 10.89 -20.15
N PRO A 406 -37.55 11.66 -19.88
CA PRO A 406 -38.29 11.58 -18.62
C PRO A 406 -38.93 10.21 -18.35
N GLU A 407 -39.15 9.39 -19.39
CA GLU A 407 -39.64 8.02 -19.30
C GLU A 407 -38.52 6.96 -19.33
N LEU A 408 -37.26 7.34 -19.08
CA LEU A 408 -36.08 6.46 -19.11
C LEU A 408 -36.28 5.09 -18.45
N LEU A 409 -36.84 5.05 -17.23
CA LEU A 409 -37.06 3.77 -16.52
C LEU A 409 -38.09 2.89 -17.22
N SER A 410 -39.11 3.48 -17.84
CA SER A 410 -40.09 2.76 -18.67
C SER A 410 -39.45 2.28 -19.97
N ASN A 411 -38.58 3.08 -20.58
CA ASN A 411 -37.85 2.72 -21.80
C ASN A 411 -36.91 1.54 -21.58
N ILE A 412 -36.15 1.54 -20.49
CA ILE A 412 -35.28 0.41 -20.09
C ILE A 412 -36.11 -0.89 -19.96
N LEU A 413 -37.27 -0.82 -19.32
CA LEU A 413 -38.17 -1.97 -19.17
C LEU A 413 -38.69 -2.48 -20.53
N ILE A 414 -39.03 -1.57 -21.44
CA ILE A 414 -39.44 -1.93 -22.81
C ILE A 414 -38.30 -2.60 -23.57
N ASP A 415 -37.05 -2.16 -23.36
CA ASP A 415 -35.89 -2.77 -24.00
C ASP A 415 -35.60 -4.18 -23.45
N PHE A 416 -35.78 -4.43 -22.16
CA PHE A 416 -35.77 -5.79 -21.60
C PHE A 416 -36.84 -6.69 -22.25
N GLU A 417 -38.05 -6.17 -22.49
CA GLU A 417 -39.12 -6.92 -23.16
C GLU A 417 -38.78 -7.21 -24.63
N ARG A 418 -38.14 -6.27 -25.33
CA ARG A 418 -37.64 -6.46 -26.71
C ARG A 418 -36.53 -7.51 -26.78
N CYS A 419 -35.70 -7.60 -25.76
CA CYS A 419 -34.68 -8.65 -25.61
C CYS A 419 -35.27 -10.01 -25.18
N GLY A 420 -36.59 -10.10 -24.98
CA GLY A 420 -37.29 -11.37 -24.72
C GLY A 420 -37.54 -11.68 -23.24
N LEU A 421 -37.26 -10.75 -22.32
CA LEU A 421 -37.56 -10.92 -20.89
C LEU A 421 -38.90 -10.26 -20.54
N VAL A 422 -39.97 -11.07 -20.49
CA VAL A 422 -41.34 -10.61 -20.21
C VAL A 422 -41.80 -11.10 -18.83
N GLY A 423 -42.46 -10.21 -18.06
CA GLY A 423 -43.09 -10.55 -16.78
C GLY A 423 -42.23 -10.29 -15.54
N GLU A 424 -40.95 -9.97 -15.69
CA GLU A 424 -39.99 -9.74 -14.61
C GLU A 424 -39.55 -8.27 -14.49
N ARG A 425 -40.49 -7.33 -14.67
CA ARG A 425 -40.19 -5.89 -14.76
C ARG A 425 -39.45 -5.34 -13.53
N ILE A 426 -39.94 -5.62 -12.33
CA ILE A 426 -39.33 -5.07 -11.10
C ILE A 426 -37.93 -5.63 -10.89
N ASN A 427 -37.76 -6.95 -11.06
CA ASN A 427 -36.49 -7.62 -10.80
C ASN A 427 -35.41 -7.28 -11.84
N SER A 428 -35.80 -7.16 -13.11
CA SER A 428 -34.89 -6.71 -14.19
C SER A 428 -34.41 -5.28 -13.96
N LEU A 429 -35.30 -4.36 -13.61
CA LEU A 429 -34.93 -2.97 -13.34
C LEU A 429 -34.00 -2.83 -12.13
N VAL A 430 -34.29 -3.53 -11.02
CA VAL A 430 -33.43 -3.51 -9.84
C VAL A 430 -32.05 -4.11 -10.14
N GLY A 431 -32.01 -5.22 -10.87
CA GLY A 431 -30.76 -5.85 -11.28
C GLY A 431 -29.93 -4.98 -12.23
N TYR A 432 -30.58 -4.32 -13.17
CA TYR A 432 -29.94 -3.36 -14.09
C TYR A 432 -29.37 -2.15 -13.36
N LEU A 433 -30.15 -1.51 -12.47
CA LEU A 433 -29.65 -0.37 -11.70
C LEU A 433 -28.48 -0.77 -10.79
N ALA A 434 -28.53 -1.95 -10.19
CA ALA A 434 -27.41 -2.47 -9.42
C ALA A 434 -26.16 -2.67 -10.29
N SER A 435 -26.30 -3.15 -11.53
CA SER A 435 -25.15 -3.32 -12.43
C SER A 435 -24.48 -2.00 -12.82
N ILE A 436 -25.22 -0.89 -12.86
CA ILE A 436 -24.65 0.46 -13.10
C ILE A 436 -23.73 0.89 -11.95
N THR A 437 -24.05 0.52 -10.70
CA THR A 437 -23.27 0.93 -9.53
C THR A 437 -21.81 0.43 -9.53
N ARG A 438 -21.46 -0.51 -10.43
CA ARG A 438 -20.07 -0.96 -10.66
C ARG A 438 -19.11 0.17 -11.05
N ARG A 439 -19.63 1.25 -11.64
CA ARG A 439 -18.86 2.45 -12.02
C ARG A 439 -18.85 3.52 -10.91
N THR A 440 -19.31 3.19 -9.71
CA THR A 440 -19.34 4.10 -8.54
C THR A 440 -18.43 3.58 -7.43
N GLU A 441 -18.09 4.44 -6.46
CA GLU A 441 -17.22 4.08 -5.33
C GLU A 441 -17.79 2.98 -4.42
N ASN A 442 -19.11 2.77 -4.43
CA ASN A 442 -19.80 1.81 -3.55
C ASN A 442 -20.71 0.88 -4.38
N PRO A 443 -20.16 -0.14 -5.06
CA PRO A 443 -20.96 -1.05 -5.88
C PRO A 443 -21.91 -1.89 -5.02
N LEU A 444 -23.14 -2.08 -5.52
CA LEU A 444 -24.15 -2.90 -4.86
C LEU A 444 -24.06 -4.36 -5.31
N ALA A 445 -24.13 -5.27 -4.35
CA ALA A 445 -24.22 -6.71 -4.61
C ALA A 445 -25.69 -7.16 -4.55
N VAL A 446 -26.15 -7.86 -5.59
CA VAL A 446 -27.50 -8.43 -5.67
C VAL A 446 -27.43 -9.95 -5.65
N ILE A 447 -28.24 -10.57 -4.79
CA ILE A 447 -28.39 -12.03 -4.71
C ILE A 447 -29.79 -12.38 -5.19
N ILE A 448 -29.89 -13.16 -6.26
CA ILE A 448 -31.17 -13.66 -6.79
C ILE A 448 -31.45 -15.04 -6.21
N GLN A 449 -32.52 -15.16 -5.43
CA GLN A 449 -32.98 -16.41 -4.86
C GLN A 449 -34.31 -16.82 -5.51
N SER A 450 -34.36 -18.02 -6.08
CA SER A 450 -35.57 -18.58 -6.68
C SER A 450 -35.63 -20.09 -6.49
N SER A 451 -36.81 -20.69 -6.67
CA SER A 451 -36.96 -22.13 -6.82
C SER A 451 -36.26 -22.62 -8.10
N SER A 452 -35.92 -23.90 -8.14
CA SER A 452 -35.33 -24.52 -9.34
C SER A 452 -36.25 -24.36 -10.54
N SER A 453 -35.68 -24.08 -11.71
CA SER A 453 -36.40 -23.87 -12.99
C SER A 453 -37.31 -22.64 -13.08
N ALA A 454 -37.26 -21.71 -12.12
CA ALA A 454 -38.06 -20.47 -12.13
C ALA A 454 -37.50 -19.34 -13.02
N GLY A 455 -36.59 -19.63 -13.96
CA GLY A 455 -36.03 -18.62 -14.87
C GLY A 455 -34.89 -17.76 -14.31
N LYS A 456 -34.28 -18.14 -13.17
CA LYS A 456 -33.17 -17.41 -12.53
C LYS A 456 -32.02 -17.06 -13.50
N SER A 457 -31.54 -18.06 -14.22
CA SER A 457 -30.41 -17.90 -15.13
C SER A 457 -30.78 -16.98 -16.29
N THR A 458 -32.01 -17.09 -16.80
CA THR A 458 -32.53 -16.21 -17.86
C THR A 458 -32.57 -14.76 -17.42
N LEU A 459 -33.13 -14.47 -16.23
CA LEU A 459 -33.13 -13.11 -15.67
C LEU A 459 -31.71 -12.57 -15.48
N MET A 460 -30.81 -13.38 -14.92
CA MET A 460 -29.42 -12.98 -14.67
C MET A 460 -28.65 -12.72 -15.96
N ASP A 461 -28.75 -13.63 -16.93
CA ASP A 461 -28.09 -13.49 -18.23
C ASP A 461 -28.63 -12.27 -18.98
N SER A 462 -29.95 -12.06 -18.99
CA SER A 462 -30.55 -10.87 -19.60
C SER A 462 -30.08 -9.57 -18.96
N ILE A 463 -29.88 -9.49 -17.64
CA ILE A 463 -29.32 -8.30 -16.99
C ILE A 463 -27.86 -8.08 -17.44
N LEU A 464 -27.07 -9.16 -17.51
CA LEU A 464 -25.67 -9.11 -17.90
C LEU A 464 -25.45 -8.79 -19.37
N ASP A 465 -26.43 -9.02 -20.24
CA ASP A 465 -26.35 -8.67 -21.67
C ASP A 465 -26.41 -7.14 -21.91
N PHE A 466 -26.89 -6.37 -20.92
CA PHE A 466 -26.83 -4.89 -20.94
C PHE A 466 -25.54 -4.34 -20.30
N VAL A 467 -24.59 -5.20 -19.91
CA VAL A 467 -23.27 -4.81 -19.43
C VAL A 467 -22.26 -5.05 -20.55
N PRO A 468 -21.37 -4.08 -20.86
CA PRO A 468 -20.31 -4.29 -21.85
C PRO A 468 -19.52 -5.57 -21.55
N GLU A 469 -19.24 -6.37 -22.57
CA GLU A 469 -18.60 -7.70 -22.42
C GLU A 469 -17.20 -7.58 -21.78
N GLU A 470 -16.52 -6.46 -21.99
CA GLU A 470 -15.24 -6.14 -21.35
C GLU A 470 -15.30 -5.92 -19.84
N GLU A 471 -16.46 -5.54 -19.33
CA GLU A 471 -16.71 -5.26 -17.91
C GLU A 471 -17.42 -6.43 -17.21
N LYS A 472 -17.63 -7.54 -17.92
CA LYS A 472 -18.37 -8.70 -17.46
C LYS A 472 -17.42 -9.85 -17.11
N GLU A 473 -17.47 -10.31 -15.87
CA GLU A 473 -16.83 -11.56 -15.44
C GLU A 473 -17.90 -12.60 -15.10
N LYS A 474 -18.00 -13.66 -15.92
CA LYS A 474 -18.94 -14.76 -15.69
C LYS A 474 -18.23 -15.96 -15.08
N TYR A 475 -18.48 -16.19 -13.80
CA TYR A 475 -18.08 -17.41 -13.12
C TYR A 475 -19.19 -18.46 -13.27
N SER A 476 -18.89 -19.60 -13.89
CA SER A 476 -19.78 -20.75 -13.84
C SER A 476 -19.77 -21.31 -12.41
N ALA A 477 -20.94 -21.43 -11.80
CA ALA A 477 -21.11 -22.15 -10.54
C ALA A 477 -20.94 -23.67 -10.73
#